data_AF-A0A432G422-F1
#
_entry.id   AF-A0A432G422-F1
#
_cell.length_a   1.000
_cell.length_b   1.000
_cell.length_c   1.000
_cell.angle_alpha   90.00
_cell.angle_beta   90.00
_cell.angle_gamma   90.00
#
_symmetry.space_group_name_H-M   'P 1'
#
loop_
_entity.id
_entity.type
_entity.pdbx_description
1 polymer ?
#
loop_
_entity_poly.entity_id
_entity_poly.type
_entity_poly.pdbx_seq_one_letter_code
_entity_poly.pdbx_strand_id
1 'polypeptide(L)'
;MAIMLNENEVKEKKLTLRSRNALLEIVPEIGGSITRYCLKTEKQTLNFLRPVIQSGLAKHDPREMASFPLIPFSNRIRNGHFKFQGREIKLP
;
A
#
# COMPACT_ATOMS: atom_id res chain seq x y z
N MET A 1 -4.11 -33.58 21.50
CA MET A 1 -3.38 -32.36 21.90
C MET A 1 -3.43 -31.42 20.71
N ALA A 2 -4.49 -30.61 20.63
CA ALA A 2 -4.72 -29.70 19.52
C ALA A 2 -3.89 -28.44 19.75
N ILE A 3 -3.01 -28.14 18.80
CA ILE A 3 -2.19 -26.94 18.79
C ILE A 3 -3.13 -25.78 18.47
N MET A 4 -3.46 -25.01 19.49
CA MET A 4 -4.19 -23.75 19.38
C MET A 4 -3.33 -22.78 18.59
N LEU A 5 -3.61 -22.60 17.29
CA LEU A 5 -3.06 -21.49 16.52
C LEU A 5 -3.73 -20.22 17.03
N ASN A 6 -2.89 -19.30 17.50
CA ASN A 6 -3.27 -18.06 18.16
C ASN A 6 -4.02 -17.16 17.17
N GLU A 7 -5.33 -16.93 17.36
CA GLU A 7 -6.18 -16.07 16.53
C GLU A 7 -5.91 -14.56 16.74
N ASN A 8 -4.65 -14.16 16.83
CA ASN A 8 -4.23 -12.76 16.74
C ASN A 8 -3.46 -12.55 15.44
N GLU A 9 -4.00 -13.05 14.31
CA GLU A 9 -3.71 -12.41 13.03
C GLU A 9 -4.38 -11.04 13.08
N VAL A 10 -3.58 -9.98 13.19
CA VAL A 10 -4.04 -8.63 12.91
C VAL A 10 -4.50 -8.64 11.46
N LYS A 11 -5.79 -8.89 11.26
CA LYS A 11 -6.41 -8.92 9.94
C LYS A 11 -6.36 -7.50 9.42
N GLU A 12 -5.35 -7.21 8.63
CA GLU A 12 -5.12 -5.92 7.99
C GLU A 12 -6.46 -5.33 7.53
N LYS A 13 -6.88 -4.20 8.12
CA LYS A 13 -8.22 -3.66 7.92
C LYS A 13 -8.26 -2.92 6.59
N LYS A 14 -8.43 -3.69 5.53
CA LYS A 14 -8.67 -3.19 4.18
C LYS A 14 -9.94 -2.32 4.12
N LEU A 15 -9.78 -1.07 3.76
CA LEU A 15 -10.87 -0.16 3.41
C LEU A 15 -11.24 -0.36 1.94
N THR A 16 -12.52 -0.55 1.66
CA THR A 16 -13.04 -0.64 0.29
C THR A 16 -13.93 0.55 0.00
N LEU A 17 -13.55 1.38 -0.97
CA LEU A 17 -14.33 2.48 -1.49
C LEU A 17 -14.97 2.09 -2.82
N ARG A 18 -16.20 2.53 -3.05
CA ARG A 18 -16.97 2.21 -4.26
C ARG A 18 -17.65 3.45 -4.83
N SER A 19 -17.68 3.54 -6.15
CA SER A 19 -18.47 4.53 -6.88
C SER A 19 -18.94 3.91 -8.19
N ARG A 20 -20.26 3.73 -8.34
CA ARG A 20 -20.85 2.95 -9.45
C ARG A 20 -20.16 1.57 -9.56
N ASN A 21 -19.55 1.28 -10.71
CA ASN A 21 -18.81 0.05 -10.96
C ASN A 21 -17.32 0.12 -10.57
N ALA A 22 -16.82 1.26 -10.08
CA ALA A 22 -15.45 1.38 -9.62
C ALA A 22 -15.29 0.91 -8.17
N LEU A 23 -14.19 0.19 -7.92
CA LEU A 23 -13.80 -0.31 -6.60
C LEU A 23 -12.32 -0.03 -6.35
N LEU A 24 -12.04 0.63 -5.23
CA LEU A 24 -10.70 0.90 -4.72
C LEU A 24 -10.52 0.24 -3.35
N GLU A 25 -9.43 -0.49 -3.17
CA GLU A 25 -9.04 -1.10 -1.90
C GLU A 25 -7.77 -0.42 -1.38
N ILE A 26 -7.79 -0.03 -0.11
CA ILE A 26 -6.71 0.68 0.58
C ILE A 26 -6.41 -0.03 1.90
N VAL A 27 -5.15 -0.09 2.29
CA VAL A 27 -4.69 -0.60 3.59
C VAL A 27 -4.03 0.54 4.37
N PRO A 28 -4.74 1.18 5.32
CA PRO A 28 -4.20 2.29 6.09
C PRO A 28 -2.96 1.94 6.90
N GLU A 29 -2.90 0.75 7.49
CA GLU A 29 -1.77 0.35 8.34
C GLU A 29 -0.44 0.16 7.59
N ILE A 30 -0.48 0.00 6.26
CA ILE A 30 0.70 -0.04 5.39
C ILE A 30 0.85 1.30 4.67
N GLY A 31 0.89 2.39 5.45
CA GLY A 31 1.12 3.74 4.95
C GLY A 31 0.04 4.27 3.99
N GLY A 32 -1.18 3.75 4.06
CA GLY A 32 -2.25 4.12 3.12
C GLY A 32 -2.08 3.54 1.72
N SER A 33 -1.41 2.39 1.58
CA SER A 33 -1.17 1.76 0.29
C SER A 33 -2.47 1.27 -0.37
N ILE A 34 -2.54 1.39 -1.70
CA ILE A 34 -3.62 0.83 -2.51
C ILE A 34 -3.29 -0.64 -2.79
N THR A 35 -4.23 -1.53 -2.51
CA THR A 35 -4.08 -2.97 -2.81
C THR A 35 -4.74 -3.37 -4.12
N ARG A 36 -5.74 -2.60 -4.57
CA ARG A 36 -6.45 -2.88 -5.81
C ARG A 36 -7.22 -1.65 -6.29
N TYR A 37 -7.22 -1.43 -7.60
CA TYR A 37 -8.15 -0.50 -8.24
C TYR A 37 -8.72 -1.14 -9.51
N CYS A 38 -10.04 -1.23 -9.62
CA CYS A 38 -10.69 -1.92 -10.74
C CYS A 38 -12.09 -1.38 -11.07
N LEU A 39 -12.54 -1.67 -12.29
CA LEU A 39 -13.96 -1.59 -12.67
C LEU A 39 -14.57 -3.00 -12.69
N LYS A 40 -15.73 -3.16 -12.07
CA LYS A 40 -16.53 -4.39 -12.06
C LYS A 40 -17.75 -4.24 -12.95
N THR A 41 -17.78 -4.93 -14.08
CA THR A 41 -18.98 -5.05 -14.91
C THR A 41 -19.61 -6.43 -14.68
N GLU A 42 -20.82 -6.64 -15.20
CA GLU A 42 -21.47 -7.96 -15.17
C GLU A 42 -20.64 -9.05 -15.87
N LYS A 43 -19.84 -8.66 -16.87
CA LYS A 43 -19.09 -9.59 -17.72
C LYS A 43 -17.67 -9.84 -17.21
N GLN A 44 -17.03 -8.84 -16.58
CA GLN A 44 -15.63 -8.95 -16.20
C GLN A 44 -15.22 -7.95 -15.11
N THR A 45 -14.06 -8.20 -14.51
CA THR A 45 -13.34 -7.20 -13.72
C THR A 45 -12.11 -6.72 -14.48
N LEU A 46 -12.06 -5.41 -14.76
CA LEU A 46 -10.90 -4.76 -15.35
C LEU A 46 -10.06 -4.14 -14.24
N ASN A 47 -8.91 -4.74 -13.93
CA ASN A 47 -7.98 -4.16 -12.95
C ASN A 47 -7.16 -3.06 -13.64
N PHE A 48 -7.20 -1.83 -13.11
CA PHE A 48 -6.40 -0.71 -13.58
C PHE A 48 -5.00 -0.69 -12.99
N LEU A 49 -4.83 -1.27 -11.81
CA LEU A 49 -3.53 -1.49 -11.17
C LEU A 49 -3.31 -2.98 -10.96
N ARG A 50 -2.04 -3.42 -10.97
CA ARG A 50 -1.67 -4.77 -10.54
C ARG A 50 -2.18 -5.00 -9.11
N PRO A 51 -3.11 -5.93 -8.86
CA PRO A 51 -3.55 -6.21 -7.51
C PRO A 51 -2.39 -6.71 -6.64
N VAL A 52 -2.45 -6.39 -5.35
CA VAL A 52 -1.48 -6.89 -4.37
C VAL A 52 -1.46 -8.42 -4.35
N ILE A 53 -0.27 -9.00 -4.14
CA ILE A 53 -0.10 -10.43 -3.88
C ILE A 53 -0.12 -10.67 -2.37
N GLN A 54 -0.63 -11.84 -1.92
CA GLN A 54 -0.80 -12.12 -0.49
C GLN A 54 0.52 -12.03 0.31
N SER A 55 1.65 -12.39 -0.31
CA SER A 55 2.98 -12.27 0.30
C SER A 55 3.42 -10.82 0.51
N GLY A 56 2.91 -9.88 -0.29
CA GLY A 56 3.13 -8.45 -0.15
C GLY A 56 2.41 -7.87 1.06
N LEU A 57 1.16 -8.30 1.27
CA LEU A 57 0.38 -7.99 2.47
C LEU A 57 1.10 -8.51 3.71
N ALA A 58 1.37 -9.82 3.79
CA ALA A 58 1.99 -10.43 4.97
C ALA A 58 3.35 -9.83 5.39
N LYS A 59 4.10 -9.23 4.45
CA LYS A 59 5.40 -8.59 4.70
C LYS A 59 5.31 -7.09 4.95
N HIS A 60 4.12 -6.50 4.83
CA HIS A 60 3.90 -5.06 4.73
C HIS A 60 4.88 -4.41 3.71
N ASP A 61 5.22 -5.08 2.60
CA ASP A 61 6.17 -4.54 1.61
C ASP A 61 5.43 -3.59 0.66
N PRO A 62 5.65 -2.26 0.73
CA PRO A 62 4.96 -1.30 -0.11
C PRO A 62 5.21 -1.55 -1.60
N ARG A 63 6.36 -2.14 -1.98
CA ARG A 63 6.70 -2.43 -3.39
C ARG A 63 5.85 -3.54 -3.99
N GLU A 64 5.21 -4.35 -3.15
CA GLU A 64 4.27 -5.38 -3.59
C GLU A 64 2.82 -4.92 -3.61
N MET A 65 2.55 -3.68 -3.15
CA MET A 65 1.24 -3.05 -3.25
C MET A 65 0.94 -2.65 -4.70
N ALA A 66 -0.32 -2.33 -4.99
CA ALA A 66 -0.71 -1.83 -6.30
C ALA A 66 -0.20 -0.40 -6.51
N SER A 67 -0.19 0.41 -5.45
CA SER A 67 0.43 1.74 -5.38
C SER A 67 0.63 2.12 -3.91
N PHE A 68 1.65 2.92 -3.62
CA PHE A 68 1.98 3.36 -2.27
C PHE A 68 2.46 4.81 -2.28
N PRO A 69 2.18 5.61 -1.23
CA PRO A 69 2.68 6.98 -1.15
C PRO A 69 4.20 7.06 -1.05
N LEU A 70 4.81 7.99 -1.81
CA LEU A 70 6.24 8.30 -1.75
C LEU A 70 6.44 9.63 -1.02
N ILE A 71 6.48 9.57 0.30
CA ILE A 71 6.54 10.74 1.18
C ILE A 71 7.69 10.63 2.21
N PRO A 72 8.23 11.76 2.68
CA PRO A 72 7.96 13.14 2.21
C PRO A 72 8.65 13.46 0.87
N PHE A 73 9.59 12.63 0.44
CA PHE A 73 10.30 12.79 -0.82
C PHE A 73 9.99 11.62 -1.75
N SER A 74 9.79 11.93 -3.03
CA SER A 74 9.73 10.92 -4.07
C SER A 74 11.10 10.76 -4.71
N ASN A 75 11.49 9.51 -4.98
CA ASN A 75 12.75 9.15 -5.62
C ASN A 75 14.00 9.53 -4.78
N ARG A 76 15.12 9.80 -5.45
CA ARG A 76 16.44 9.92 -4.82
C ARG A 76 16.80 11.36 -4.53
N ILE A 77 17.30 11.60 -3.32
CA ILE A 77 18.07 12.79 -2.98
C ILE A 77 19.55 12.44 -3.05
N ARG A 78 20.31 13.15 -3.87
CA ARG A 78 21.74 12.90 -4.06
C ARG A 78 22.46 12.98 -2.71
N ASN A 79 23.20 11.92 -2.37
CA ASN A 79 23.93 11.79 -1.11
C ASN A 79 23.06 11.92 0.16
N GLY A 80 21.74 11.78 0.05
CA GLY A 80 20.81 12.01 1.16
C GLY A 80 20.96 13.40 1.80
N HIS A 81 21.46 14.39 1.06
CA HIS A 81 21.90 15.67 1.64
C HIS A 81 21.45 16.86 0.80
N PHE A 82 20.90 17.89 1.45
CA PHE A 82 20.48 19.13 0.80
C PHE A 82 20.44 20.29 1.80
N LYS A 83 20.44 21.52 1.28
CA LYS A 83 20.22 22.74 2.07
C LYS A 83 18.78 23.21 1.97
N PHE A 84 18.20 23.61 3.10
CA PHE A 84 16.89 24.26 3.13
C PHE A 84 16.87 25.36 4.20
N GLN A 85 16.45 26.58 3.82
CA GLN A 85 16.42 27.75 4.71
C GLN A 85 17.74 27.98 5.48
N GLY A 86 18.87 27.87 4.77
CA GLY A 86 20.21 28.04 5.35
C GLY A 86 20.68 26.89 6.25
N ARG A 87 19.90 25.83 6.42
CA ARG A 87 20.26 24.65 7.22
C ARG A 87 20.69 23.49 6.32
N GLU A 88 21.76 22.80 6.71
CA GLU A 88 22.14 21.52 6.13
C GLU A 88 21.21 20.43 6.67
N ILE A 89 20.61 19.63 5.78
CA ILE A 89 19.73 18.51 6.13
C ILE A 89 20.32 17.24 5.55
N LYS A 90 20.60 16.27 6.44
CA LYS A 90 21.05 14.93 6.10
C LYS A 90 19.96 13.92 6.46
N LEU A 91 19.56 13.13 5.48
CA LEU A 91 18.62 12.01 5.63
C LEU A 91 19.34 10.77 6.16
N PRO A 92 18.62 9.82 6.80
CA PRO A 92 19.17 8.56 7.27
C PRO A 92 19.92 7.76 6.20
#